data_AF-A0A142YJW8-F1
#
_entry.id   AF-A0A142YJW8-F1
#
_cell.length_a   1.000
_cell.length_b   1.000
_cell.length_c   1.000
_cell.angle_alpha   90.00
_cell.angle_beta   90.00
_cell.angle_gamma   90.00
#
_symmetry.space_group_name_H-M   'P 1'
#
loop_
_entity.id
_entity.type
_entity.pdbx_description
1 polymer ?
#
loop_
_entity_poly.entity_id
_entity_poly.type
_entity_poly.pdbx_seq_one_letter_code
_entity_poly.pdbx_strand_id
1 'polypeptide(L)'
;MPTRISIVPLASLALGLLLGATTAGAQQGGRDPDAALTDLGLSRDRSRYVFAEDERAVLANYHDAKKAVGELEKAQAKLLDGEALDQQVAALQAEERQMRAEIGSLRSAGGGSRYGGRAGRNWYRNQANAMIRQHEAYVGQLRSQIQRATKAKPNPKQKQLADLEARQARNRAEQAAKDVNSAYDALVERYEQARANPAVLKGLEDAGRARKMGFQLGPSEAADKAGRWAKSVLRIHPKKPTSHKAAGAATGAVPKSGDDFGPIEKARKVP
;
A
#
# COMPACT_ATOMS: atom_id res chain seq x y z
N MET A 1 38.26 15.32 -14.51
CA MET A 1 38.30 15.93 -13.16
C MET A 1 37.15 15.36 -12.34
N PRO A 2 37.37 14.42 -11.41
CA PRO A 2 36.31 13.94 -10.53
C PRO A 2 36.22 14.79 -9.25
N THR A 3 34.99 15.21 -8.98
CA THR A 3 34.50 16.04 -7.88
C THR A 3 34.55 15.34 -6.53
N ARG A 4 34.96 16.10 -5.51
CA ARG A 4 35.13 15.70 -4.10
C ARG A 4 33.80 15.31 -3.46
N ILE A 5 33.79 14.17 -2.78
CA ILE A 5 32.72 13.73 -1.88
C ILE A 5 32.92 14.44 -0.54
N SER A 6 31.98 15.30 -0.16
CA SER A 6 31.93 15.95 1.15
C SER A 6 31.32 15.01 2.19
N ILE A 7 32.17 14.54 3.10
CA ILE A 7 31.80 13.81 4.32
C ILE A 7 31.30 14.85 5.33
N VAL A 8 30.05 14.73 5.76
CA VAL A 8 29.49 15.51 6.87
C VAL A 8 29.91 14.84 8.18
N PRO A 9 30.58 15.53 9.12
CA PRO A 9 30.97 14.93 10.39
C PRO A 9 29.77 14.85 11.32
N LEU A 10 29.51 13.64 11.84
CA LEU A 10 28.67 13.40 13.01
C LEU A 10 29.33 14.08 14.22
N ALA A 11 28.77 15.21 14.64
CA ALA A 11 29.16 15.89 15.85
C ALA A 11 28.69 15.09 17.07
N SER A 12 29.66 14.78 17.91
CA SER A 12 29.55 14.22 19.25
C SER A 12 28.60 15.03 20.13
N LEU A 13 27.64 14.35 20.77
CA LEU A 13 27.02 14.82 22.01
C LEU A 13 27.36 13.81 23.11
N ALA A 14 28.53 14.04 23.70
CA ALA A 14 28.88 13.53 25.01
C ALA A 14 27.98 14.23 26.03
N LEU A 15 26.96 13.54 26.54
CA LEU A 15 26.19 14.01 27.68
C LEU A 15 26.83 13.44 28.95
N GLY A 16 27.62 14.29 29.58
CA GLY A 16 28.29 14.02 30.84
C GLY A 16 27.30 13.68 31.95
N LEU A 17 27.59 12.56 32.60
CA LEU A 17 26.98 12.10 33.83
C LEU A 17 27.35 13.07 34.97
N LEU A 18 26.56 14.13 35.16
CA LEU A 18 26.65 14.98 36.36
C LEU A 18 25.99 14.24 37.53
N LEU A 19 26.81 13.56 38.33
CA LEU A 19 26.49 13.20 39.70
C LEU A 19 26.35 14.50 40.52
N GLY A 20 25.12 15.01 40.60
CA GLY A 20 24.71 16.03 41.54
C GLY A 20 23.77 15.45 42.58
N ALA A 21 24.33 14.88 43.65
CA ALA A 21 23.57 14.59 44.87
C ALA A 21 23.14 15.92 45.50
N THR A 22 21.88 16.31 45.28
CA THR A 22 21.21 17.33 46.09
C THR A 22 20.13 16.63 46.92
N THR A 23 20.54 16.16 48.10
CA THR A 23 19.61 15.91 49.21
C THR A 23 19.22 17.25 49.81
N ALA A 24 18.09 17.82 49.40
CA ALA A 24 17.48 18.94 50.11
C ALA A 24 15.96 19.00 49.87
N GLY A 25 15.20 18.91 50.96
CA GLY A 25 13.88 19.51 51.05
C GLY A 25 12.70 18.61 50.69
N ALA A 26 12.22 17.88 51.69
CA ALA A 26 10.79 17.62 51.79
C ALA A 26 10.05 18.96 51.84
N GLN A 27 9.49 19.39 50.70
CA GLN A 27 8.39 20.34 50.59
C GLN A 27 7.25 19.62 49.86
N GLN A 28 6.44 18.84 50.58
CA GLN A 28 5.35 19.46 51.34
C GLN A 28 4.29 20.28 50.59
N GLY A 29 4.41 20.54 49.29
CA GLY A 29 3.55 21.46 48.53
C GLY A 29 2.93 20.71 47.36
N GLY A 30 1.61 20.81 47.19
CA GLY A 30 0.82 20.09 46.19
C GLY A 30 1.44 20.09 44.80
N ARG A 31 2.29 19.10 44.51
CA ARG A 31 2.74 18.80 43.16
C ARG A 31 1.50 18.44 42.39
N ASP A 32 1.20 19.24 41.37
CA ASP A 32 0.18 18.89 40.39
C ASP A 32 0.43 17.42 39.99
N PRO A 33 -0.56 16.52 40.13
CA PRO A 33 -0.37 15.11 39.77
C PRO A 33 0.02 14.96 38.29
N ASP A 34 -0.29 15.97 37.48
CA ASP A 34 0.12 16.11 36.08
C ASP A 34 1.65 16.36 35.93
N ALA A 35 2.34 16.97 36.90
CA ALA A 35 3.76 17.29 36.81
C ALA A 35 4.63 16.03 36.74
N ALA A 36 4.32 15.00 37.53
CA ALA A 36 5.07 13.74 37.52
C ALA A 36 4.94 12.97 36.18
N LEU A 37 3.78 13.09 35.52
CA LEU A 37 3.56 12.50 34.19
C LEU A 37 4.21 13.34 33.09
N THR A 38 4.19 14.67 33.24
CA THR A 38 4.82 15.60 32.29
C THR A 38 6.34 15.47 32.31
N ASP A 39 6.97 15.29 33.49
CA ASP A 39 8.40 15.02 33.63
C ASP A 39 8.84 13.71 32.93
N LEU A 40 7.92 12.76 32.76
CA LEU A 40 8.14 11.51 32.02
C LEU A 40 7.85 11.66 30.50
N GLY A 41 7.56 12.88 30.04
CA GLY A 41 7.26 13.21 28.64
C GLY A 41 5.83 12.89 28.21
N LEU A 42 4.93 12.61 29.15
CA LEU A 42 3.52 12.34 28.88
C LEU A 42 2.69 13.62 29.01
N SER A 43 1.93 13.93 27.97
CA SER A 43 0.99 15.05 27.97
C SER A 43 -0.45 14.53 28.01
N ARG A 44 -1.36 15.29 28.61
CA ARG A 44 -2.78 14.93 28.64
C ARG A 44 -3.46 15.25 27.30
N ASP A 45 -4.07 14.25 26.69
CA ASP A 45 -5.04 14.39 25.61
C ASP A 45 -6.40 13.84 26.06
N ARG A 46 -7.34 14.73 26.36
CA ARG A 46 -8.69 14.41 26.86
C ARG A 46 -8.65 13.45 28.07
N SER A 47 -9.01 12.18 27.86
CA SER A 47 -9.04 11.11 28.88
C SER A 47 -7.80 10.20 28.85
N ARG A 48 -6.74 10.59 28.14
CA ARG A 48 -5.54 9.79 27.94
C ARG A 48 -4.27 10.59 28.18
N TYR A 49 -3.19 9.90 28.52
CA TYR A 49 -1.84 10.46 28.48
C TYR A 49 -1.09 9.90 27.30
N VAL A 50 -0.46 10.80 26.54
CA VAL A 50 0.19 10.51 25.27
C VAL A 50 1.60 11.09 25.21
N PHE A 51 2.51 10.41 24.52
CA PHE A 51 3.82 10.95 24.15
C PHE A 51 3.66 11.93 22.97
N ALA A 52 3.26 13.18 23.26
CA ALA A 52 2.85 14.12 22.23
C ALA A 52 3.93 14.43 21.18
N GLU A 53 5.20 14.48 21.55
CA GLU A 53 6.29 14.73 20.59
C GLU A 53 6.47 13.57 19.62
N ASP A 54 6.51 12.35 20.14
CA ASP A 54 6.63 11.14 19.31
C ASP A 54 5.40 10.95 18.42
N GLU A 55 4.20 11.20 18.95
CA GLU A 55 2.97 11.13 18.15
C GLU A 55 2.95 12.16 17.03
N ARG A 56 3.43 13.38 17.28
CA ARG A 56 3.60 14.39 16.23
C ARG A 56 4.57 13.92 15.16
N ALA A 57 5.67 13.26 15.54
CA ALA A 57 6.62 12.70 14.58
C ALA A 57 5.98 11.59 13.72
N VAL A 58 5.24 10.66 14.33
CA VAL A 58 4.49 9.62 13.60
C VAL A 58 3.49 10.25 12.62
N LEU A 59 2.74 11.26 13.05
CA LEU A 59 1.75 11.94 12.21
C LEU A 59 2.39 12.76 11.08
N ALA A 60 3.53 13.42 11.33
CA ALA A 60 4.28 14.14 10.30
C ALA A 60 4.75 13.16 9.21
N ASN A 61 5.40 12.05 9.62
CA ASN A 61 5.83 10.99 8.71
C ASN A 61 4.64 10.39 7.94
N TYR A 62 3.49 10.23 8.61
CA TYR A 62 2.27 9.74 7.98
C TYR A 62 1.76 10.66 6.87
N HIS A 63 1.78 11.98 7.09
CA HIS A 63 1.38 12.93 6.07
C HIS A 63 2.30 12.91 4.86
N ASP A 64 3.61 12.81 5.06
CA ASP A 64 4.57 12.73 3.96
C ASP A 64 4.51 11.39 3.23
N ALA A 65 4.32 10.29 3.97
CA ALA A 65 4.09 8.98 3.37
C ALA A 65 2.81 8.94 2.53
N LYS A 66 1.73 9.62 2.96
CA LYS A 66 0.51 9.77 2.16
C LYS A 66 0.75 10.51 0.85
N LYS A 67 1.55 11.58 0.87
CA LYS A 67 1.93 12.29 -0.37
C LYS A 67 2.70 11.37 -1.31
N ALA A 68 3.67 10.61 -0.79
CA ALA A 68 4.46 9.66 -1.58
C ALA A 68 3.60 8.54 -2.21
N VAL A 69 2.64 7.99 -1.46
CA VAL A 69 1.65 7.03 -2.00
C VAL A 69 0.78 7.68 -3.09
N GLY A 70 0.33 8.91 -2.89
CA GLY A 70 -0.42 9.64 -3.93
C GLY A 70 0.41 9.92 -5.20
N GLU A 71 1.73 10.13 -5.08
CA GLU A 71 2.63 10.23 -6.23
C GLU A 71 2.77 8.89 -6.97
N LEU A 72 2.85 7.78 -6.23
CA LEU A 72 2.85 6.43 -6.80
C LEU A 72 1.57 6.16 -7.58
N GLU A 73 0.40 6.47 -7.02
CA GLU A 73 -0.90 6.30 -7.69
C GLU A 73 -0.96 7.11 -8.99
N LYS A 74 -0.49 8.36 -8.98
CA LYS A 74 -0.42 9.19 -10.18
C LYS A 74 0.54 8.62 -11.23
N ALA A 75 1.69 8.09 -10.82
CA ALA A 75 2.65 7.49 -11.73
C ALA A 75 2.10 6.19 -12.35
N GLN A 76 1.39 5.37 -11.57
CA GLN A 76 0.73 4.16 -12.06
C GLN A 76 -0.43 4.47 -13.00
N ALA A 77 -1.24 5.49 -12.70
CA ALA A 77 -2.32 5.93 -13.58
C ALA A 77 -1.80 6.29 -14.99
N LYS A 78 -0.68 7.01 -15.08
CA LYS A 78 -0.05 7.34 -16.37
C LYS A 78 0.37 6.10 -17.17
N LEU A 79 0.83 5.04 -16.49
CA LEU A 79 1.17 3.77 -17.15
C LEU A 79 -0.08 3.07 -17.69
N LEU A 80 -1.13 2.99 -16.86
CA LEU A 80 -2.41 2.39 -17.24
C LEU A 80 -3.06 3.13 -18.42
N ASP A 81 -3.00 4.46 -18.44
CA ASP A 81 -3.49 5.26 -19.57
C ASP A 81 -2.74 4.92 -20.88
N GLY A 82 -1.43 4.71 -20.79
CA GLY A 82 -0.59 4.28 -21.91
C GLY A 82 -0.96 2.89 -22.43
N GLU A 83 -1.20 1.93 -21.52
CA GLU A 83 -1.64 0.58 -21.86
C GLU A 83 -3.06 0.55 -22.46
N ALA A 84 -3.98 1.36 -21.93
CA ALA A 84 -5.34 1.49 -22.46
C ALA A 84 -5.34 2.00 -23.91
N LEU A 85 -4.50 2.99 -24.23
CA LEU A 85 -4.30 3.45 -25.61
C LEU A 85 -3.71 2.37 -26.51
N ASP A 86 -2.83 1.51 -25.97
CA ASP A 86 -2.31 0.36 -26.71
C ASP A 86 -3.40 -0.64 -27.06
N GLN A 87 -4.24 -1.00 -26.09
CA GLN A 87 -5.38 -1.89 -26.26
C GLN A 87 -6.41 -1.31 -27.24
N GLN A 88 -6.70 0.00 -27.15
CA GLN A 88 -7.62 0.68 -28.07
C GLN A 88 -7.14 0.57 -29.51
N VAL A 89 -5.85 0.84 -29.77
CA VAL A 89 -5.31 0.72 -31.14
C VAL A 89 -5.30 -0.73 -31.60
N ALA A 90 -4.99 -1.69 -30.73
CA ALA A 90 -5.06 -3.11 -31.08
C ALA A 90 -6.48 -3.53 -31.47
N ALA A 91 -7.50 -3.06 -30.73
CA ALA A 91 -8.91 -3.31 -31.03
C ALA A 91 -9.33 -2.71 -32.39
N LEU A 92 -9.01 -1.43 -32.63
CA LEU A 92 -9.30 -0.76 -33.92
C LEU A 92 -8.59 -1.44 -35.10
N GLN A 93 -7.36 -1.93 -34.90
CA GLN A 93 -6.64 -2.69 -35.94
C GLN A 93 -7.27 -4.07 -36.19
N ALA A 94 -7.79 -4.73 -35.16
CA ALA A 94 -8.50 -5.99 -35.32
C ALA A 94 -9.80 -5.79 -36.11
N GLU A 95 -10.56 -4.75 -35.77
CA GLU A 95 -11.78 -4.34 -36.50
C GLU A 95 -11.48 -3.99 -37.96
N GLU A 96 -10.39 -3.26 -38.24
CA GLU A 96 -9.96 -2.97 -39.61
C GLU A 96 -9.67 -4.25 -40.41
N ARG A 97 -8.99 -5.23 -39.78
CA ARG A 97 -8.69 -6.52 -40.43
C ARG A 97 -9.96 -7.31 -40.70
N GLN A 98 -10.91 -7.31 -39.77
CA GLN A 98 -12.20 -7.96 -39.97
C GLN A 98 -12.96 -7.34 -41.14
N MET A 99 -13.09 -6.01 -41.20
CA MET A 99 -13.79 -5.32 -42.29
C MET A 99 -13.11 -5.57 -43.64
N ARG A 100 -11.78 -5.65 -43.69
CA ARG A 100 -11.05 -6.02 -44.90
C ARG A 100 -11.30 -7.47 -45.33
N ALA A 101 -11.42 -8.40 -44.38
CA ALA A 101 -11.77 -9.79 -44.66
C ALA A 101 -13.19 -9.90 -45.22
N GLU A 102 -14.14 -9.12 -44.70
CA GLU A 102 -15.51 -9.01 -45.21
C GLU A 102 -15.55 -8.42 -46.63
N ILE A 103 -14.74 -7.39 -46.91
CA ILE A 103 -14.58 -6.89 -48.29
C ILE A 103 -14.04 -8.00 -49.20
N GLY A 104 -13.05 -8.77 -48.74
CA GLY A 104 -12.48 -9.90 -49.47
C GLY A 104 -13.51 -10.99 -49.79
N SER A 105 -14.37 -11.32 -48.83
CA SER A 105 -15.43 -12.32 -49.00
C SER A 105 -16.55 -11.83 -49.92
N LEU A 106 -16.96 -10.56 -49.84
CA LEU A 106 -17.93 -9.97 -50.77
C LEU A 106 -17.41 -9.94 -52.21
N ARG A 107 -16.12 -9.64 -52.40
CA ARG A 107 -15.46 -9.66 -53.72
C ARG A 107 -15.40 -11.06 -54.32
N SER A 108 -15.10 -12.09 -53.51
CA SER A 108 -15.07 -13.48 -53.99
C SER A 108 -16.46 -14.04 -54.26
N ALA A 109 -17.46 -13.72 -53.42
CA ALA A 109 -18.85 -14.11 -53.60
C ALA A 109 -19.49 -13.51 -54.86
N GLY A 110 -19.22 -12.22 -55.16
CA GLY A 110 -19.71 -11.55 -56.37
C GLY A 110 -19.09 -12.05 -57.69
N GLY A 111 -17.95 -12.75 -57.62
CA GLY A 111 -17.27 -13.36 -58.77
C GLY A 111 -17.75 -14.78 -59.11
N GLY A 112 -18.21 -15.54 -58.10
CA GLY A 112 -18.41 -16.99 -58.17
C GLY A 112 -19.83 -17.48 -58.51
N SER A 113 -20.85 -16.63 -58.50
CA SER A 113 -22.23 -17.09 -58.71
C SER A 113 -22.47 -17.59 -60.15
N ARG A 114 -22.70 -18.90 -60.30
CA ARG A 114 -22.96 -19.63 -61.57
C ARG A 114 -24.45 -19.77 -61.91
N TYR A 115 -25.36 -19.42 -61.00
CA TYR A 115 -26.80 -19.56 -61.19
C TYR A 115 -27.47 -18.19 -61.28
N GLY A 116 -28.04 -17.89 -62.45
CA GLY A 116 -28.77 -16.65 -62.75
C GLY A 116 -28.42 -16.06 -64.12
N GLY A 117 -29.42 -15.65 -64.88
CA GLY A 117 -29.24 -14.97 -66.17
C GLY A 117 -28.45 -13.66 -66.07
N ARG A 118 -27.96 -13.16 -67.21
CA ARG A 118 -27.06 -11.98 -67.33
C ARG A 118 -27.53 -10.75 -66.53
N ALA A 119 -28.84 -10.52 -66.45
CA ALA A 119 -29.46 -9.42 -65.70
C ALA A 119 -29.38 -9.60 -64.16
N GLY A 120 -29.67 -10.79 -63.64
CA GLY A 120 -29.57 -11.09 -62.21
C GLY A 120 -28.13 -10.99 -61.71
N ARG A 121 -27.17 -11.46 -62.51
CA ARG A 121 -25.73 -11.39 -62.20
C ARG A 121 -25.22 -9.94 -62.04
N ASN A 122 -25.74 -9.02 -62.84
CA ASN A 122 -25.40 -7.60 -62.74
C ASN A 122 -26.03 -6.94 -61.50
N TRP A 123 -27.27 -7.30 -61.14
CA TRP A 123 -27.93 -6.80 -59.95
C TRP A 123 -27.18 -7.19 -58.66
N TYR A 124 -26.83 -8.48 -58.51
CA TYR A 124 -26.05 -8.96 -57.35
C TYR A 124 -24.64 -8.35 -57.28
N ARG A 125 -23.98 -8.15 -58.43
CA ARG A 125 -22.68 -7.45 -58.47
C ARG A 125 -22.80 -5.99 -58.05
N ASN A 126 -23.82 -5.28 -58.49
CA ASN A 126 -24.04 -3.88 -58.12
C ASN A 126 -24.33 -3.74 -56.62
N GLN A 127 -25.11 -4.66 -56.04
CA GLN A 127 -25.37 -4.71 -54.60
C GLN A 127 -24.09 -5.01 -53.80
N ALA A 128 -23.30 -6.01 -54.22
CA ALA A 128 -22.01 -6.31 -53.60
C ALA A 128 -21.03 -5.13 -53.70
N ASN A 129 -20.96 -4.45 -54.85
CA ASN A 129 -20.13 -3.26 -55.03
C ASN A 129 -20.60 -2.07 -54.19
N ALA A 130 -21.90 -1.92 -53.95
CA ALA A 130 -22.43 -0.90 -53.04
C ALA A 130 -22.00 -1.20 -51.59
N MET A 131 -22.12 -2.45 -51.14
CA MET A 131 -21.65 -2.86 -49.81
C MET A 131 -20.14 -2.72 -49.67
N ILE A 132 -19.36 -3.12 -50.67
CA ILE A 132 -17.89 -2.95 -50.68
C ILE A 132 -17.54 -1.47 -50.51
N ARG A 133 -18.18 -0.56 -51.23
CA ARG A 133 -17.93 0.89 -51.10
C ARG A 133 -18.26 1.41 -49.70
N GLN A 134 -19.33 0.92 -49.07
CA GLN A 134 -19.65 1.27 -47.68
C GLN A 134 -18.59 0.77 -46.70
N HIS A 135 -18.14 -0.48 -46.84
CA HIS A 135 -17.10 -1.06 -45.99
C HIS A 135 -15.75 -0.37 -46.20
N GLU A 136 -15.41 0.01 -47.44
CA GLU A 136 -14.19 0.78 -47.75
C GLU A 136 -14.22 2.18 -47.13
N ALA A 137 -15.36 2.87 -47.15
CA ALA A 137 -15.52 4.15 -46.48
C ALA A 137 -15.32 4.01 -44.96
N TYR A 138 -15.88 2.96 -44.36
CA TYR A 138 -15.71 2.67 -42.93
C TYR A 138 -14.26 2.32 -42.57
N VAL A 139 -13.57 1.51 -43.37
CA VAL A 139 -12.13 1.24 -43.22
C VAL A 139 -11.32 2.53 -43.29
N GLY A 140 -11.70 3.47 -44.17
CA GLY A 140 -11.10 4.81 -44.21
C GLY A 140 -11.26 5.57 -42.90
N GLN A 141 -12.44 5.52 -42.29
CA GLN A 141 -12.71 6.11 -40.98
C GLN A 141 -11.86 5.45 -39.89
N LEU A 142 -11.84 4.11 -39.82
CA LEU A 142 -11.01 3.34 -38.88
C LEU A 142 -9.53 3.69 -38.99
N ARG A 143 -8.98 3.77 -40.21
CA ARG A 143 -7.58 4.20 -40.42
C ARG A 143 -7.30 5.59 -39.87
N SER A 144 -8.23 6.53 -40.07
CA SER A 144 -8.09 7.89 -39.51
C SER A 144 -8.11 7.90 -37.98
N GLN A 145 -8.89 7.01 -37.35
CA GLN A 145 -8.95 6.84 -35.90
C GLN A 145 -7.68 6.17 -35.37
N ILE A 146 -7.22 5.10 -36.03
CA ILE A 146 -5.96 4.41 -35.72
C ILE A 146 -4.79 5.38 -35.80
N GLN A 147 -4.71 6.21 -36.85
CA GLN A 147 -3.64 7.20 -36.98
C GLN A 147 -3.67 8.25 -35.86
N ARG A 148 -4.85 8.76 -35.49
CA ARG A 148 -5.00 9.72 -34.38
C ARG A 148 -4.61 9.08 -33.04
N ALA A 149 -5.11 7.89 -32.75
CA ALA A 149 -4.80 7.16 -31.52
C ALA A 149 -3.31 6.76 -31.45
N THR A 150 -2.70 6.34 -32.55
CA THR A 150 -1.27 6.00 -32.61
C THR A 150 -0.38 7.24 -32.40
N LYS A 151 -0.78 8.41 -32.93
CA LYS A 151 -0.08 9.67 -32.66
C LYS A 151 -0.17 10.11 -31.19
N ALA A 152 -1.25 9.75 -30.51
CA ALA A 152 -1.44 10.04 -29.09
C ALA A 152 -0.70 9.06 -28.16
N LYS A 153 -0.19 7.93 -28.68
CA LYS A 153 0.56 6.96 -27.88
C LYS A 153 1.89 7.54 -27.39
N PRO A 154 2.28 7.26 -26.15
CA PRO A 154 3.61 7.59 -25.67
C PRO A 154 4.68 6.80 -26.45
N ASN A 155 5.74 7.49 -26.86
CA ASN A 155 6.90 6.91 -27.55
C ASN A 155 7.63 5.92 -26.60
N PRO A 156 8.36 4.88 -27.06
CA PRO A 156 9.01 3.91 -26.17
C PRO A 156 9.95 4.54 -25.12
N LYS A 157 10.64 5.63 -25.47
CA LYS A 157 11.45 6.39 -24.49
C LYS A 157 10.60 7.00 -23.37
N GLN A 158 9.41 7.52 -23.70
CA GLN A 158 8.47 8.06 -22.71
C GLN A 158 7.90 6.96 -21.81
N LYS A 159 7.60 5.78 -22.37
CA LYS A 159 7.18 4.61 -21.58
C LYS A 159 8.28 4.16 -20.60
N GLN A 160 9.52 4.05 -21.06
CA GLN A 160 10.66 3.70 -20.20
C GLN A 160 10.86 4.71 -19.07
N LEU A 161 10.72 6.01 -19.36
CA LEU A 161 10.79 7.05 -18.33
C LEU A 161 9.62 6.93 -17.34
N ALA A 162 8.39 6.72 -17.82
CA ALA A 162 7.23 6.52 -16.95
C ALA A 162 7.37 5.28 -16.06
N ASP A 163 7.92 4.18 -16.59
CA ASP A 163 8.21 2.96 -15.83
C ASP A 163 9.26 3.22 -14.74
N LEU A 164 10.31 3.97 -15.06
CA LEU A 164 11.35 4.34 -14.09
C LEU A 164 10.78 5.27 -13.00
N GLU A 165 9.98 6.27 -13.38
CA GLU A 165 9.29 7.16 -12.45
C GLU A 165 8.37 6.37 -11.50
N ALA A 166 7.57 5.44 -12.03
CA ALA A 166 6.69 4.61 -11.22
C ALA A 166 7.47 3.71 -10.24
N ARG A 167 8.60 3.12 -10.68
CA ARG A 167 9.47 2.32 -9.81
C ARG A 167 10.09 3.17 -8.71
N GLN A 168 10.57 4.37 -9.03
CA GLN A 168 11.14 5.29 -8.04
C GLN A 168 10.08 5.76 -7.05
N ALA A 169 8.89 6.14 -7.53
CA ALA A 169 7.77 6.52 -6.69
C ALA A 169 7.35 5.38 -5.76
N ARG A 170 7.36 4.14 -6.26
CA ARG A 170 7.06 2.95 -5.45
C ARG A 170 8.06 2.77 -4.32
N ASN A 171 9.36 2.83 -4.63
CA ASN A 171 10.40 2.70 -3.62
C ASN A 171 10.32 3.80 -2.56
N ARG A 172 10.02 5.04 -2.96
CA ARG A 172 9.80 6.17 -2.03
C ARG A 172 8.58 5.95 -1.15
N ALA A 173 7.46 5.51 -1.72
CA ALA A 173 6.24 5.22 -0.98
C ALA A 173 6.43 4.07 0.02
N GLU A 174 7.09 2.99 -0.39
CA GLU A 174 7.42 1.87 0.48
C GLU A 174 8.38 2.29 1.61
N GLN A 175 9.40 3.10 1.31
CA GLN A 175 10.31 3.60 2.33
C GLN A 175 9.60 4.52 3.32
N ALA A 176 8.80 5.48 2.84
CA ALA A 176 8.05 6.37 3.71
C ALA A 176 7.04 5.61 4.60
N ALA A 177 6.40 4.57 4.07
CA ALA A 177 5.55 3.69 4.88
C ALA A 177 6.34 2.89 5.92
N LYS A 178 7.56 2.45 5.62
CA LYS A 178 8.47 1.82 6.61
C LYS A 178 8.86 2.80 7.71
N ASP A 179 9.15 4.05 7.37
CA ASP A 179 9.53 5.08 8.35
C ASP A 179 8.37 5.36 9.32
N VAL A 180 7.13 5.42 8.81
CA VAL A 180 5.93 5.52 9.66
C VAL A 180 5.76 4.28 10.54
N ASN A 181 5.93 3.08 9.98
CA ASN A 181 5.79 1.84 10.76
C ASN A 181 6.84 1.75 11.85
N SER A 182 8.10 2.07 11.55
CA SER A 182 9.21 2.08 12.51
C SER A 182 8.96 3.08 13.63
N ALA A 183 8.56 4.31 13.30
CA ALA A 183 8.22 5.33 14.29
C ALA A 183 7.03 4.90 15.17
N TYR A 184 6.02 4.25 14.58
CA TYR A 184 4.88 3.75 15.34
C TYR A 184 5.22 2.55 16.22
N ASP A 185 6.02 1.60 15.75
CA ASP A 185 6.47 0.46 16.56
C ASP A 185 7.35 0.94 17.74
N ALA A 186 8.24 1.92 17.52
CA ALA A 186 9.00 2.57 18.60
C ALA A 186 8.09 3.29 19.62
N LEU A 187 7.03 3.97 19.15
CA LEU A 187 6.03 4.59 20.02
C LEU A 187 5.29 3.54 20.87
N VAL A 188 4.91 2.41 20.27
CA VAL A 188 4.25 1.30 20.97
C VAL A 188 5.18 0.70 22.03
N GLU A 189 6.45 0.45 21.70
CA GLU A 189 7.45 -0.01 22.66
C GLU A 189 7.62 0.97 23.82
N ARG A 190 7.65 2.28 23.54
CA ARG A 190 7.71 3.32 24.59
C ARG A 190 6.50 3.30 25.51
N TYR A 191 5.30 3.05 24.97
CA TYR A 191 4.09 2.86 25.78
C TYR A 191 4.13 1.57 26.62
N GLU A 192 4.68 0.48 26.10
CA GLU A 192 4.86 -0.76 26.86
C GLU A 192 5.85 -0.56 28.02
N GLN A 193 6.97 0.13 27.78
CA GLN A 193 7.92 0.50 28.83
C GLN A 193 7.27 1.43 29.88
N ALA A 194 6.48 2.40 29.45
CA ALA A 194 5.77 3.30 30.35
C ALA A 194 4.72 2.57 31.20
N ARG A 195 4.03 1.56 30.65
CA ARG A 195 3.11 0.69 31.42
C ARG A 195 3.82 -0.17 32.44
N ALA A 196 5.06 -0.57 32.16
CA ALA A 196 5.88 -1.32 33.11
C ALA A 196 6.48 -0.44 34.23
N ASN A 197 6.46 0.88 34.08
CA ASN A 197 7.02 1.80 35.07
C ASN A 197 6.00 2.11 36.19
N PRO A 198 6.28 1.73 37.45
CA PRO A 198 5.38 1.97 38.58
C PRO A 198 5.13 3.46 38.86
N ALA A 199 6.07 4.35 38.52
CA ALA A 199 5.89 5.79 38.69
C ALA A 199 4.79 6.35 37.77
N VAL A 200 4.68 5.83 36.55
CA VAL A 200 3.65 6.22 35.58
C VAL A 200 2.27 5.75 36.06
N LEU A 201 2.16 4.49 36.51
CA LEU A 201 0.90 3.95 37.03
C LEU A 201 0.40 4.74 38.25
N LYS A 202 1.31 5.05 39.17
CA LYS A 202 0.99 5.88 40.34
C LYS A 202 0.58 7.30 39.94
N GLY A 203 1.30 7.92 39.01
CA GLY A 203 0.93 9.24 38.49
C GLY A 203 -0.45 9.26 37.82
N LEU A 204 -0.80 8.21 37.08
CA LEU A 204 -2.12 8.06 36.46
C LEU A 204 -3.23 7.86 37.50
N GLU A 205 -3.00 7.07 38.54
CA GLU A 205 -3.95 6.92 39.65
C GLU A 205 -4.14 8.24 40.42
N ASP A 206 -3.06 8.94 40.73
CA ASP A 206 -3.10 10.20 41.47
C ASP A 206 -3.82 11.30 40.66
N ALA A 207 -3.53 11.40 39.36
CA ALA A 207 -4.23 12.29 38.44
C ALA A 207 -5.71 11.91 38.29
N GLY A 208 -6.01 10.61 38.25
CA GLY A 208 -7.37 10.09 38.15
C GLY A 208 -8.20 10.34 39.40
N ARG A 209 -7.63 10.15 40.60
CA ARG A 209 -8.27 10.46 41.88
C ARG A 209 -8.58 11.95 42.01
N ALA A 210 -7.62 12.81 41.64
CA ALA A 210 -7.81 14.26 41.71
C ALA A 210 -8.98 14.75 40.86
N ARG A 211 -9.26 14.07 39.72
CA ARG A 211 -10.26 14.49 38.73
C ARG A 211 -11.48 13.57 38.65
N LYS A 212 -11.59 12.55 39.50
CA LYS A 212 -12.63 11.50 39.47
C LYS A 212 -12.81 10.86 38.07
N MET A 213 -11.72 10.73 37.31
CA MET A 213 -11.70 10.17 35.96
C MET A 213 -10.65 9.06 35.84
N GLY A 214 -10.97 8.00 35.09
CA GLY A 214 -10.00 6.94 34.78
C GLY A 214 -9.16 7.30 33.56
N PHE A 215 -7.97 7.86 33.79
CA PHE A 215 -7.05 8.15 32.69
C PHE A 215 -6.39 6.88 32.15
N GLN A 216 -6.28 6.78 30.84
CA GLN A 216 -5.63 5.66 30.16
C GLN A 216 -4.28 6.07 29.57
N LEU A 217 -3.37 5.09 29.47
CA LEU A 217 -2.09 5.24 28.79
C LEU A 217 -2.11 4.49 27.46
N GLY A 218 -1.92 5.21 26.37
CA GLY A 218 -1.82 4.61 25.05
C GLY A 218 -1.88 5.65 23.93
N PRO A 219 -1.57 5.22 22.70
CA PRO A 219 -1.54 6.11 21.54
C PRO A 219 -2.89 6.78 21.28
N SER A 220 -2.85 7.99 20.72
CA SER A 220 -4.05 8.62 20.18
C SER A 220 -4.65 7.81 19.03
N GLU A 221 -5.95 7.99 18.80
CA GLU A 221 -6.64 7.34 17.67
C GLU A 221 -6.01 7.69 16.32
N ALA A 222 -5.46 8.91 16.19
CA ALA A 222 -4.79 9.37 14.99
C ALA A 222 -3.48 8.61 14.76
N ALA A 223 -2.64 8.46 15.79
CA ALA A 223 -1.40 7.71 15.71
C ALA A 223 -1.65 6.22 15.42
N ASP A 224 -2.65 5.62 16.07
CA ASP A 224 -3.07 4.24 15.81
C ASP A 224 -3.53 4.02 14.37
N LYS A 225 -4.31 4.96 13.84
CA LYS A 225 -4.76 4.91 12.45
C LYS A 225 -3.59 5.03 11.48
N ALA A 226 -2.60 5.87 11.77
CA ALA A 226 -1.38 6.00 10.98
C ALA A 226 -0.56 4.70 10.97
N GLY A 227 -0.35 4.08 12.14
CA GLY A 227 0.36 2.80 12.27
C GLY A 227 -0.32 1.65 11.53
N ARG A 228 -1.65 1.52 11.66
CA ARG A 228 -2.44 0.51 10.92
C ARG A 228 -2.38 0.73 9.41
N TRP A 229 -2.45 1.98 8.97
CA TRP A 229 -2.32 2.33 7.55
C TRP A 229 -0.95 1.92 7.02
N ALA A 230 0.14 2.24 7.72
CA ALA A 230 1.49 1.88 7.31
C ALA A 230 1.66 0.35 7.17
N LYS A 231 1.17 -0.42 8.16
CA LYS A 231 1.15 -1.89 8.12
C LYS A 231 0.35 -2.43 6.92
N SER A 232 -0.80 -1.81 6.61
CA SER A 232 -1.60 -2.17 5.44
C SER A 232 -0.86 -1.90 4.12
N VAL A 233 -0.21 -0.75 3.97
CA VAL A 233 0.57 -0.40 2.76
C VAL A 233 1.73 -1.36 2.56
N LEU A 234 2.42 -1.73 3.64
CA LEU A 234 3.52 -2.69 3.61
C LEU A 234 3.07 -4.16 3.54
N ARG A 235 1.76 -4.42 3.59
CA ARG A 235 1.18 -5.78 3.71
C ARG A 235 1.76 -6.57 4.88
N ILE A 236 2.13 -5.88 5.95
CA ILE A 236 2.60 -6.48 7.20
C ILE A 236 1.36 -6.76 8.03
N HIS A 237 1.04 -8.04 8.24
CA HIS A 237 -0.03 -8.40 9.15
C HIS A 237 0.35 -8.03 10.58
N PRO A 238 -0.55 -7.38 11.36
CA PRO A 238 -0.27 -7.11 12.77
C PRO A 238 -0.02 -8.43 13.48
N LYS A 239 1.10 -8.53 14.22
CA LYS A 239 1.35 -9.67 15.11
C LYS A 239 0.15 -9.76 16.06
N LYS A 240 -0.52 -10.92 16.10
CA LYS A 240 -1.57 -11.18 17.12
C LYS A 240 -0.95 -10.86 18.48
N PRO A 241 -1.62 -10.07 19.35
CA PRO A 241 -1.12 -9.82 20.68
C PRO A 241 -0.98 -11.18 21.37
N THR A 242 0.26 -11.59 21.62
CA THR A 242 0.53 -12.68 22.54
C THR A 242 0.14 -12.16 23.91
N SER A 243 -1.09 -12.45 24.32
CA SER A 243 -1.51 -12.30 25.71
C SER A 243 -0.41 -12.91 26.57
N HIS A 244 0.18 -12.13 27.48
CA HIS A 244 1.06 -12.68 28.49
C HIS A 244 0.28 -13.76 29.24
N LYS A 245 0.54 -15.02 28.88
CA LYS A 245 0.04 -16.18 29.59
C LYS A 245 0.75 -16.11 30.93
N ALA A 246 -0.01 -15.73 31.96
CA ALA A 246 0.45 -15.64 33.32
C ALA A 246 1.26 -16.89 33.69
N ALA A 247 2.46 -16.67 34.21
CA ALA A 247 3.22 -17.69 34.89
C ALA A 247 2.38 -18.19 36.08
N GLY A 248 2.11 -19.51 36.12
CA GLY A 248 1.40 -20.10 37.25
C GLY A 248 0.75 -21.44 36.92
N ALA A 249 1.56 -22.50 36.83
CA ALA A 249 1.29 -23.83 37.39
C ALA A 249 2.27 -24.84 36.78
N ALA A 250 3.43 -24.99 37.42
CA ALA A 250 4.16 -26.23 37.35
C ALA A 250 3.48 -27.23 38.28
N THR A 251 3.09 -28.40 37.78
CA THR A 251 3.21 -29.69 38.48
C THR A 251 2.96 -30.80 37.46
N GLY A 252 3.91 -31.74 37.43
CA GLY A 252 4.17 -32.59 36.27
C GLY A 252 3.31 -33.83 36.15
N ALA A 253 3.35 -34.41 34.96
CA ALA A 253 3.24 -35.84 34.70
C ALA A 253 3.46 -36.10 33.20
N VAL A 254 4.58 -36.73 32.86
CA VAL A 254 4.81 -37.52 31.63
C VAL A 254 5.72 -38.69 32.08
N PRO A 255 5.66 -39.93 31.55
CA PRO A 255 4.84 -40.48 30.46
C PRO A 255 4.10 -41.80 30.83
N LYS A 256 3.24 -42.29 29.93
CA LYS A 256 3.16 -43.74 29.68
C LYS A 256 3.29 -44.00 28.17
N SER A 257 4.42 -44.62 27.83
CA SER A 257 4.62 -45.44 26.64
C SER A 257 3.61 -46.59 26.62
N GLY A 258 3.07 -46.89 25.45
CA GLY A 258 2.24 -48.07 25.21
C GLY A 258 1.99 -48.20 23.71
N ASP A 259 2.64 -49.20 23.14
CA ASP A 259 2.63 -49.67 21.76
C ASP A 259 1.24 -49.68 21.09
N ASP A 260 1.20 -49.34 19.79
CA ASP A 260 0.56 -50.22 18.80
C ASP A 260 0.94 -49.78 17.38
N PHE A 261 1.93 -50.49 16.82
CA PHE A 261 2.12 -50.62 15.38
C PHE A 261 1.09 -51.61 14.85
N GLY A 262 0.33 -51.19 13.83
CA GLY A 262 -0.47 -52.09 13.01
C GLY A 262 -0.53 -51.59 11.56
N PRO A 263 0.02 -52.32 10.57
CA PRO A 263 -0.05 -51.98 9.14
C PRO A 263 -1.25 -52.66 8.45
N ILE A 264 -1.32 -52.50 7.11
CA ILE A 264 -2.12 -53.23 6.08
C ILE A 264 -3.29 -52.38 5.53
N GLU A 265 -3.19 -51.75 4.35
CA GLU A 265 -3.21 -52.27 2.97
C GLU A 265 -4.63 -52.57 2.41
N LYS A 266 -4.81 -52.27 1.10
CA LYS A 266 -5.89 -52.58 0.13
C LYS A 266 -6.80 -51.39 -0.23
N ALA A 267 -6.66 -50.76 -1.39
CA ALA A 267 -6.84 -51.20 -2.79
C ALA A 267 -8.27 -50.99 -3.33
N ARG A 268 -8.34 -50.21 -4.42
CA ARG A 268 -9.27 -50.25 -5.58
C ARG A 268 -10.79 -50.34 -5.32
N LYS A 269 -11.56 -49.43 -5.92
CA LYS A 269 -12.11 -49.62 -7.29
C LYS A 269 -12.76 -48.34 -7.83
N VAL A 270 -12.50 -48.08 -9.11
CA VAL A 270 -13.15 -47.09 -9.98
C VAL A 270 -14.22 -47.83 -10.79
N PRO A 271 -15.38 -47.21 -11.07
CA PRO A 271 -16.07 -47.36 -12.35
C PRO A 271 -15.73 -46.20 -13.30
#